data_AF-X1HHF0-F1
#
_entry.id   AF-X1HHF0-F1
#
_cell.length_a   1.000
_cell.length_b   1.000
_cell.length_c   1.000
_cell.angle_alpha   90.00
_cell.angle_beta   90.00
_cell.angle_gamma   90.00
#
_symmetry.space_group_name_H-M   'P 1'
#
loop_
_entity.id
_entity.type
_entity.pdbx_description
1 polymer ?
#
loop_
_entity_poly.entity_id
_entity_poly.type
_entity_poly.pdbx_seq_one_letter_code
_entity_poly.pdbx_strand_id
1 'polypeptide(L)'
;MLNTHVIRLGTHAEKDYLLRAYAWFDEVLLNANLVEGTSASLGIFLIEMYEKERGYFIDPMTYAFALSPNLLMRRDTVQPSRTHLKRTFRGLAERYGRVVNEYAGERSLQPADFTSD
;
A
#
# COMPACT_ATOMS: atom_id res chain seq x y z
N MET A 1 22.51 11.07 -16.98
CA MET A 1 21.19 10.44 -16.75
C MET A 1 20.29 11.51 -16.19
N LEU A 2 19.10 11.72 -16.76
CA LEU A 2 18.08 12.51 -16.08
C LEU A 2 17.63 11.69 -14.87
N ASN A 3 17.61 12.29 -13.69
CA ASN A 3 17.15 11.64 -12.47
C ASN A 3 15.63 11.56 -12.53
N THR A 4 15.06 10.36 -12.62
CA THR A 4 13.62 10.15 -12.49
C THR A 4 13.17 10.52 -11.07
N HIS A 5 12.27 11.48 -10.97
CA HIS A 5 11.67 11.89 -9.71
C HIS A 5 10.31 11.21 -9.54
N VAL A 6 10.26 10.24 -8.61
CA VAL A 6 9.04 9.51 -8.29
C VAL A 6 8.44 10.06 -7.00
N ILE A 7 7.16 10.42 -7.02
CA ILE A 7 6.44 10.89 -5.83
C ILE A 7 5.45 9.83 -5.34
N ARG A 8 5.36 9.62 -4.03
CA ARG A 8 4.44 8.63 -3.44
C ARG A 8 3.07 9.26 -3.14
N LEU A 9 2.00 8.63 -3.61
CA LEU A 9 0.64 8.88 -3.12
C LEU A 9 0.42 8.02 -1.86
N GLY A 10 0.54 8.62 -0.69
CA GLY A 10 0.39 7.95 0.61
C GLY A 10 -1.06 7.89 1.09
N THR A 11 -1.89 8.90 0.77
CA THR A 11 -3.29 8.99 1.16
C THR A 11 -4.15 9.65 0.08
N HIS A 12 -5.48 9.50 0.16
CA HIS A 12 -6.40 10.17 -0.77
C HIS A 12 -6.38 11.69 -0.68
N ALA A 13 -5.98 12.27 0.46
CA ALA A 13 -5.94 13.71 0.66
C ALA A 13 -4.89 14.40 -0.24
N GLU A 14 -3.92 13.64 -0.76
CA GLU A 14 -2.82 14.17 -1.57
C GLU A 14 -3.16 14.25 -3.06
N LYS A 15 -4.23 13.60 -3.53
CA LYS A 15 -4.57 13.49 -4.97
C LYS A 15 -4.64 14.84 -5.66
N ASP A 16 -5.44 15.76 -5.12
CA ASP A 16 -5.65 17.09 -5.69
C ASP A 16 -4.36 17.90 -5.72
N TYR A 17 -3.49 17.72 -4.74
CA TYR A 17 -2.19 18.36 -4.71
C TYR A 17 -1.29 17.82 -5.82
N LEU A 18 -1.18 16.50 -5.94
CA LEU A 18 -0.36 15.87 -6.97
C LEU A 18 -0.85 16.21 -8.38
N LEU A 19 -2.16 16.30 -8.61
CA LEU A 19 -2.73 16.71 -9.89
C LEU A 19 -2.34 18.14 -10.28
N ARG A 20 -2.24 19.05 -9.30
CA ARG A 20 -1.76 20.42 -9.53
C ARG A 20 -0.25 20.49 -9.70
N ALA A 21 0.50 19.60 -9.03
CA ALA A 21 1.95 19.57 -9.01
C ALA A 21 2.58 18.59 -10.02
N TYR A 22 1.82 18.05 -10.97
CA TYR A 22 2.27 16.98 -11.89
C TYR A 22 3.53 17.30 -12.69
N ALA A 23 3.81 18.58 -12.91
CA ALA A 23 5.03 19.03 -13.60
C ALA A 23 6.30 18.87 -12.75
N TRP A 24 6.20 18.54 -11.47
CA TRP A 24 7.33 18.46 -10.54
C TRP A 24 7.87 17.05 -10.32
N PHE A 25 7.24 16.05 -10.90
CA PHE A 25 7.63 14.64 -10.82
C PHE A 25 7.35 13.96 -12.15
N ASP A 26 8.00 12.82 -12.38
CA ASP A 26 7.90 12.04 -13.61
C ASP A 26 6.89 10.89 -13.46
N GLU A 27 6.81 10.33 -12.25
CA GLU A 27 6.08 9.08 -11.99
C GLU A 27 5.40 9.10 -10.61
N VAL A 28 4.31 8.36 -10.45
CA VAL A 28 3.61 8.20 -9.17
C VAL A 28 3.85 6.82 -8.57
N LEU A 29 4.27 6.75 -7.31
CA LEU A 29 4.31 5.51 -6.54
C LEU A 29 3.03 5.36 -5.71
N LEU A 30 2.22 4.35 -6.01
CA LEU A 30 0.97 4.05 -5.31
C LEU A 30 1.21 3.06 -4.18
N ASN A 31 0.70 3.39 -3.00
CA ASN A 31 0.71 2.46 -1.88
C ASN A 31 -0.23 1.27 -2.16
N ALA A 32 0.25 0.03 -2.12
CA ALA A 32 -0.57 -1.15 -2.45
C ALA A 32 -1.83 -1.28 -1.57
N ASN A 33 -1.79 -0.82 -0.32
CA ASN A 33 -2.97 -0.82 0.54
C ASN A 33 -4.09 0.12 0.05
N LEU A 34 -3.75 1.22 -0.64
CA LEU A 34 -4.73 2.10 -1.30
C LEU A 34 -5.29 1.41 -2.53
N VAL A 35 -4.45 0.74 -3.31
CA VAL A 35 -4.89 -0.02 -4.49
C VAL A 35 -5.89 -1.11 -4.09
N GLU A 36 -5.57 -1.90 -3.07
CA GLU A 36 -6.43 -2.97 -2.56
C GLU A 36 -7.70 -2.44 -1.88
N GLY A 37 -7.61 -1.32 -1.16
CA GLY A 37 -8.71 -0.77 -0.37
C GLY A 37 -9.69 0.10 -1.16
N THR A 38 -9.23 0.81 -2.19
CA THR A 38 -9.98 1.91 -2.82
C THR A 38 -9.68 2.06 -4.32
N SER A 39 -9.48 0.94 -5.02
CA SER A 39 -9.22 0.86 -6.46
C SER A 39 -10.12 1.77 -7.31
N ALA A 40 -11.44 1.78 -7.06
CA ALA A 40 -12.39 2.62 -7.80
C ALA A 40 -12.07 4.12 -7.70
N SER A 41 -11.65 4.58 -6.52
CA SER A 41 -11.30 5.99 -6.31
C SER A 41 -9.98 6.39 -6.98
N LEU A 42 -9.10 5.42 -7.22
CA LEU A 42 -7.79 5.64 -7.86
C LEU A 42 -7.91 5.69 -9.38
N GLY A 43 -8.93 5.04 -9.96
CA GLY A 43 -9.11 4.99 -11.42
C GLY A 43 -9.12 6.37 -12.08
N ILE A 44 -9.94 7.30 -11.58
CA ILE A 44 -10.03 8.66 -12.12
C ILE A 44 -8.69 9.39 -12.00
N PHE A 45 -8.07 9.34 -10.82
CA PHE A 45 -6.75 9.95 -10.59
C PHE A 45 -5.68 9.41 -11.55
N LEU A 46 -5.67 8.10 -11.81
CA LEU A 46 -4.69 7.48 -12.70
C LEU A 46 -4.93 7.82 -14.17
N ILE A 47 -6.20 7.98 -14.59
CA ILE A 47 -6.53 8.47 -15.93
C ILE A 47 -5.99 9.90 -16.10
N GLU A 48 -6.24 10.78 -15.13
CA GLU A 48 -5.74 12.17 -15.19
C GLU A 48 -4.21 12.25 -15.18
N MET A 49 -3.54 11.38 -14.42
CA MET A 49 -2.06 11.28 -14.44
C MET A 49 -1.56 10.78 -15.79
N TYR A 50 -2.20 9.77 -16.37
CA TYR A 50 -1.84 9.24 -17.68
C TYR A 50 -2.00 10.30 -18.78
N GLU A 51 -3.08 11.08 -18.77
CA GLU A 51 -3.28 12.21 -19.70
C GLU A 51 -2.20 13.29 -19.58
N LYS A 52 -1.56 13.37 -18.42
CA LYS A 52 -0.42 14.26 -18.14
C LYS A 52 0.94 13.60 -18.41
N GLU A 53 0.94 12.44 -19.06
CA GLU A 53 2.14 11.64 -19.34
C GLU A 53 2.89 11.27 -18.05
N ARG A 54 2.16 10.87 -17.01
CA ARG A 54 2.70 10.33 -15.75
C ARG A 54 2.25 8.89 -15.59
N GLY A 55 3.22 7.98 -15.58
CA GLY A 55 2.97 6.59 -15.26
C GLY A 55 2.85 6.37 -13.75
N TYR A 56 2.79 5.10 -13.37
CA TYR A 56 2.79 4.73 -11.96
C TYR A 56 3.46 3.39 -11.69
N PHE A 57 3.94 3.26 -10.45
CA PHE A 57 4.40 2.03 -9.84
C PHE A 57 3.52 1.69 -8.64
N ILE A 58 3.53 0.42 -8.22
CA ILE A 58 2.90 0.00 -6.97
C ILE A 58 4.01 -0.30 -5.97
N ASP A 59 4.03 0.44 -4.85
CA ASP A 59 4.79 0.07 -3.66
C ASP A 59 4.08 -1.11 -3.00
N PRO A 60 4.67 -2.33 -2.99
CA PRO A 60 4.02 -3.51 -2.45
C PRO A 60 3.80 -3.44 -0.94
N MET A 61 4.42 -2.48 -0.24
CA MET A 61 4.30 -2.29 1.21
C MET A 61 4.69 -3.51 2.06
N THR A 62 5.57 -4.39 1.57
CA THR A 62 5.96 -5.60 2.31
C THR A 62 6.63 -5.25 3.66
N TYR A 63 7.26 -4.07 3.75
CA TYR A 63 7.80 -3.54 5.01
C TYR A 63 6.76 -3.39 6.13
N ALA A 64 5.48 -3.22 5.79
CA ALA A 64 4.42 -3.06 6.79
C ALA A 64 4.28 -4.32 7.68
N PHE A 65 4.58 -5.50 7.13
CA PHE A 65 4.53 -6.76 7.86
C PHE A 65 5.73 -6.97 8.81
N ALA A 66 6.79 -6.18 8.66
CA ALA A 66 7.92 -6.15 9.60
C ALA A 66 7.67 -5.24 10.82
N LEU A 67 6.63 -4.39 10.78
CA LEU A 67 6.26 -3.52 11.89
C LEU A 67 5.47 -4.26 12.97
N SER A 68 5.17 -3.58 14.09
CA SER A 68 4.33 -4.16 15.14
C SER A 68 2.98 -4.61 14.58
N PRO A 69 2.53 -5.86 14.84
CA PRO A 69 1.27 -6.38 14.30
C PRO A 69 0.07 -5.50 14.62
N ASN A 70 0.06 -4.86 15.79
CA ASN A 70 -1.01 -3.97 16.25
C ASN A 70 -1.34 -2.84 15.26
N LEU A 71 -0.39 -2.42 14.42
CA LEU A 71 -0.60 -1.40 13.40
C LEU A 71 -1.44 -1.90 12.20
N LEU A 72 -1.42 -3.21 11.96
CA LEU A 72 -2.17 -3.89 10.90
C LEU A 72 -3.52 -4.41 11.39
N MET A 73 -3.71 -4.50 12.71
CA MET A 73 -4.95 -4.98 13.33
C MET A 73 -5.99 -3.86 13.48
N ARG A 74 -7.26 -4.26 13.54
CA ARG A 74 -8.39 -3.42 13.94
C ARG A 74 -9.20 -4.14 15.02
N ARG A 75 -9.77 -3.39 15.95
CA ARG A 75 -10.74 -3.96 16.90
C ARG A 75 -12.06 -4.26 16.21
N ASP A 76 -12.71 -5.31 16.67
CA ASP A 76 -14.08 -5.62 16.29
C ASP A 76 -15.04 -4.57 16.88
N THR A 77 -16.02 -4.14 16.10
CA THR A 77 -17.00 -3.14 16.53
C THR A 77 -18.06 -3.71 17.45
N VAL A 78 -18.32 -5.02 17.36
CA VAL A 78 -19.34 -5.74 18.15
C VAL A 78 -18.69 -6.34 19.41
N GLN A 79 -17.46 -6.85 19.31
CA GLN A 79 -16.72 -7.43 20.44
C GLN A 79 -15.33 -6.78 20.61
N PRO A 80 -15.22 -5.64 21.30
CA PRO A 80 -13.99 -4.84 21.35
C PRO A 80 -12.74 -5.55 21.88
N SER A 81 -12.90 -6.67 22.60
CA SER A 81 -11.81 -7.54 23.06
C SER A 81 -11.18 -8.37 21.94
N ARG A 82 -11.84 -8.48 20.78
CA ARG A 82 -11.33 -9.18 19.60
C ARG A 82 -10.69 -8.22 18.61
N THR A 83 -9.58 -8.63 18.03
CA THR A 83 -8.89 -7.90 16.97
C THR A 83 -8.75 -8.77 15.73
N HIS A 84 -8.83 -8.15 14.57
CA HIS A 84 -8.70 -8.81 13.27
C HIS A 84 -7.74 -8.03 12.38
N LEU A 85 -7.01 -8.73 11.50
CA LEU A 85 -6.21 -8.09 10.46
C LEU A 85 -7.11 -7.21 9.59
N LYS A 86 -6.72 -5.95 9.37
CA LYS A 86 -7.43 -5.03 8.47
C LYS A 86 -7.55 -5.67 7.09
N ARG A 87 -8.72 -5.51 6.47
CA ARG A 87 -9.06 -6.13 5.17
C ARG A 87 -7.99 -5.90 4.11
N THR A 88 -7.47 -4.69 3.99
CA THR A 88 -6.45 -4.35 2.99
C THR A 88 -5.17 -5.18 3.20
N PHE A 89 -4.66 -5.26 4.43
CA PHE A 89 -3.47 -6.06 4.71
C PHE A 89 -3.72 -7.57 4.56
N ARG A 90 -4.94 -8.05 4.80
CA ARG A 90 -5.31 -9.43 4.48
C ARG A 90 -5.20 -9.72 2.98
N GLY A 91 -5.82 -8.88 2.14
CA GLY A 91 -5.75 -9.03 0.69
C GLY A 91 -4.32 -8.90 0.14
N LEU A 92 -3.49 -8.04 0.74
CA LEU A 92 -2.06 -7.97 0.40
C LEU A 92 -1.30 -9.23 0.83
N ALA A 93 -1.57 -9.76 2.03
CA ALA A 93 -0.91 -10.96 2.53
C ALA A 93 -1.17 -12.18 1.63
N GLU A 94 -2.41 -12.32 1.13
CA GLU A 94 -2.80 -13.36 0.16
C GLU A 94 -2.01 -13.28 -1.17
N ARG A 95 -1.48 -12.11 -1.53
CA ARG A 95 -0.75 -11.87 -2.80
C ARG A 95 0.77 -11.97 -2.69
N TYR A 96 1.37 -11.71 -1.53
CA TYR A 96 2.82 -11.47 -1.40
C TYR A 96 3.64 -12.64 -0.85
N GLY A 97 3.07 -13.84 -0.78
CA GLY A 97 3.81 -15.07 -0.45
C GLY A 97 3.26 -15.80 0.76
N ARG A 98 3.71 -17.04 0.94
CA ARG A 98 3.17 -17.94 1.97
C ARG A 98 3.47 -17.41 3.35
N VAL A 99 4.71 -16.96 3.59
CA VAL A 99 5.15 -16.45 4.91
C VAL A 99 4.31 -15.24 5.34
N VAL A 100 4.03 -14.32 4.42
CA VAL A 100 3.21 -13.14 4.71
C VAL A 100 1.77 -13.57 5.02
N ASN A 101 1.19 -14.44 4.20
CA ASN A 101 -0.17 -14.92 4.39
C ASN A 101 -0.37 -15.67 5.72
N GLU A 102 0.63 -16.45 6.13
CA GLU A 102 0.57 -17.29 7.33
C GLU A 102 0.69 -16.48 8.64
N TYR A 103 1.54 -15.46 8.67
CA TYR A 103 1.90 -14.78 9.93
C TYR A 103 1.46 -13.31 10.03
N ALA A 104 0.78 -12.76 9.01
CA ALA A 104 0.33 -11.37 9.03
C ALA A 104 -0.61 -11.07 10.20
N GLY A 105 -0.21 -10.13 11.06
CA GLY A 105 -1.00 -9.73 12.23
C GLY A 105 -0.76 -10.58 13.48
N GLU A 106 0.06 -11.63 13.40
CA GLU A 106 0.45 -12.45 14.55
C GLU A 106 1.76 -11.97 15.17
N ARG A 107 2.78 -11.73 14.34
CA ARG A 107 4.11 -11.25 14.74
C ARG A 107 4.73 -10.38 13.66
N SER A 108 5.75 -9.61 14.03
CA SER A 108 6.57 -8.89 13.06
C SER A 108 7.41 -9.88 12.25
N LEU A 109 7.41 -9.73 10.93
CA LEU A 109 8.26 -10.51 10.04
C LEU A 109 9.68 -9.97 10.01
N GLN A 110 10.64 -10.88 9.85
CA GLN A 110 12.07 -10.61 9.73
C GLN A 110 12.56 -11.13 8.37
N PRO A 111 13.66 -10.58 7.82
CA PRO A 111 14.25 -11.10 6.59
C PRO A 111 14.52 -12.61 6.62
N ALA A 112 14.88 -13.15 7.78
CA ALA A 112 15.11 -14.58 8.00
C ALA A 112 13.85 -15.45 7.79
N ASP A 113 12.65 -14.88 7.90
CA ASP A 113 11.41 -15.63 7.66
C ASP A 113 11.23 -15.99 6.18
N PHE A 114 11.89 -15.27 5.27
CA PHE A 114 11.77 -15.44 3.82
C PHE A 114 12.87 -16.31 3.21
N THR A 115 13.76 -16.90 4.02
CA THR A 115 14.87 -17.71 3.50
C THR A 115 14.44 -19.05 2.89
N SER A 116 13.18 -19.44 3.10
CA SER A 116 12.57 -20.69 2.64
C SER A 116 11.27 -20.47 1.85
N ASP A 117 11.05 -19.25 1.35
CA ASP A 117 9.90 -18.90 0.50
C ASP A 117 10.27 -18.95 -0.98
#